data_AF-X0TUS0-F1
#
_entry.id   AF-X0TUS0-F1
#
_cell.length_a   1.000
_cell.length_b   1.000
_cell.length_c   1.000
_cell.angle_alpha   90.00
_cell.angle_beta   90.00
_cell.angle_gamma   90.00
#
_symmetry.space_group_name_H-M   'P 1'
#
loop_
_entity.id
_entity.type
_entity.pdbx_description
1 polymer ?
#
loop_
_entity_poly.entity_id
_entity_poly.type
_entity_poly.pdbx_seq_one_letter_code
_entity_poly.pdbx_strand_id
1 'polypeptide(L)'
;MSVDILLAGTTNRKEWYRLQVEHYIKNISLMQAADGAFRIGIEPMHNPAKNARLQEGILPLAWHMSRFGTHNFRENIIAGIKYLLKLQSDNGAYPGPNGEAFGATAFITFALAKTLEYADPFLPDETKDSVRGAIKKALP
;
A
#
# COMPACT_ATOMS: atom_id res chain seq x y z
N MET A 1 -5.60 23.99 11.08
CA MET A 1 -6.24 24.35 9.80
C MET A 1 -6.32 23.08 8.96
N SER A 2 -7.48 22.70 8.39
CA SER A 2 -7.56 21.45 7.61
C SER A 2 -6.94 21.61 6.23
N VAL A 3 -6.46 20.51 5.63
CA VAL A 3 -5.93 20.49 4.25
C VAL A 3 -6.98 20.99 3.26
N ASP A 4 -8.26 20.74 3.51
CA ASP A 4 -9.38 21.15 2.65
C ASP A 4 -9.52 22.68 2.60
N ILE A 5 -9.31 23.36 3.73
CA ILE A 5 -9.32 24.83 3.82
C ILE A 5 -8.13 25.42 3.04
N LEU A 6 -6.95 24.78 3.13
CA LEU A 6 -5.74 25.21 2.40
C LEU A 6 -5.87 25.01 0.88
N LEU A 7 -6.50 23.91 0.45
CA LEU A 7 -6.76 23.60 -0.95
C LEU A 7 -7.66 24.63 -1.63
N ALA A 8 -8.69 25.12 -0.92
CA ALA A 8 -9.61 26.11 -1.45
C ALA A 8 -9.00 27.51 -1.61
N GLY A 9 -7.95 27.83 -0.83
CA GLY A 9 -7.35 29.16 -0.77
C GLY A 9 -6.05 29.34 -1.55
N THR A 10 -5.44 28.28 -2.09
CA THR A 10 -4.13 28.37 -2.74
C THR A 10 -4.23 28.61 -4.25
N THR A 11 -3.49 29.60 -4.75
CA THR A 11 -3.30 29.86 -6.19
C THR A 11 -1.96 29.32 -6.72
N ASN A 12 -1.07 28.85 -5.83
CA ASN A 12 0.20 28.23 -6.21
C ASN A 12 -0.04 26.77 -6.61
N ARG A 13 0.10 26.47 -7.89
CA ARG A 13 -0.16 25.14 -8.45
C ARG A 13 0.69 24.02 -7.84
N LYS A 14 1.96 24.29 -7.53
CA LYS A 14 2.85 23.29 -6.91
C LYS A 14 2.38 22.94 -5.50
N GLU A 15 2.00 23.95 -4.74
CA GLU A 15 1.49 23.78 -3.39
C GLU A 15 0.12 23.09 -3.39
N TRP A 16 -0.74 23.43 -4.34
CA TRP A 16 -2.02 22.76 -4.54
C TRP A 16 -1.84 21.26 -4.79
N TYR A 17 -0.91 20.86 -5.67
CA TYR A 17 -0.62 19.43 -5.90
C TYR A 17 -0.09 18.72 -4.65
N ARG A 18 0.78 19.38 -3.87
CA ARG A 18 1.29 18.82 -2.61
C ARG A 18 0.14 18.52 -1.64
N LEU A 19 -0.76 19.49 -1.44
CA LEU A 19 -1.91 19.34 -0.56
C LEU A 19 -2.90 18.27 -1.04
N GLN A 20 -3.11 18.15 -2.36
CA GLN A 20 -3.93 17.09 -2.93
C GLN A 20 -3.34 15.70 -2.62
N VAL A 21 -2.03 15.54 -2.82
CA VAL A 21 -1.34 14.28 -2.49
C VAL A 21 -1.51 13.95 -1.01
N GLU A 22 -1.30 14.89 -0.10
CA GLU A 22 -1.49 14.67 1.34
C GLU A 22 -2.94 14.28 1.69
N HIS A 23 -3.93 14.93 1.06
CA HIS A 23 -5.34 14.59 1.23
C HIS A 23 -5.63 13.14 0.78
N TYR A 24 -5.17 12.73 -0.41
CA TYR A 24 -5.38 11.37 -0.91
C TYR A 24 -4.64 10.32 -0.08
N ILE A 25 -3.41 10.59 0.36
CA ILE A 25 -2.64 9.69 1.23
C ILE A 25 -3.39 9.42 2.54
N LYS A 26 -3.94 10.48 3.15
CA LYS A 26 -4.77 10.32 4.35
C LYS A 26 -5.98 9.44 4.07
N ASN A 27 -6.69 9.66 2.97
CA ASN A 27 -7.86 8.85 2.61
C ASN A 27 -7.50 7.36 2.39
N ILE A 28 -6.37 7.08 1.74
CA ILE A 28 -5.87 5.71 1.57
C ILE A 28 -5.68 5.04 2.94
N SER A 29 -5.04 5.73 3.90
CA SER A 29 -4.84 5.17 5.25
C SER A 29 -6.16 4.87 5.99
N LEU A 30 -7.20 5.67 5.76
CA LEU A 30 -8.52 5.50 6.37
C LEU A 30 -9.36 4.38 5.72
N MET A 31 -9.04 4.01 4.48
CA MET A 31 -9.72 2.92 3.77
C MET A 31 -9.21 1.54 4.19
N GLN A 32 -8.12 1.45 4.95
CA GLN A 32 -7.59 0.18 5.42
C GLN A 32 -8.28 -0.26 6.72
N ALA A 33 -8.81 -1.47 6.70
CA ALA A 33 -9.39 -2.13 7.87
C ALA A 33 -8.31 -2.57 8.87
N ALA A 34 -8.74 -2.87 10.10
CA ALA A 34 -7.84 -3.33 11.17
C ALA A 34 -7.11 -4.65 10.84
N ASP A 35 -7.65 -5.47 9.95
CA ASP A 35 -7.04 -6.72 9.48
C ASP A 35 -6.05 -6.52 8.31
N GLY A 36 -5.85 -5.27 7.87
CA GLY A 36 -4.99 -4.89 6.75
C GLY A 36 -5.69 -4.85 5.40
N ALA A 37 -6.93 -5.33 5.29
CA ALA A 37 -7.69 -5.33 4.05
C ALA A 37 -8.14 -3.91 3.67
N PHE A 38 -8.05 -3.54 2.39
CA PHE A 38 -8.67 -2.28 1.95
C PHE A 38 -10.19 -2.43 1.76
N ARG A 39 -10.94 -1.38 2.10
CA ARG A 39 -12.39 -1.28 1.97
C ARG A 39 -12.76 -0.41 0.77
N ILE A 40 -13.85 -0.74 0.08
CA ILE A 40 -14.51 0.17 -0.86
C ILE A 40 -15.86 0.52 -0.25
N GLY A 41 -16.00 1.73 0.28
CA GLY A 41 -17.15 2.12 1.09
C GLY A 41 -17.04 1.63 2.54
N ILE A 42 -18.16 1.20 3.12
CA ILE A 42 -18.24 0.78 4.54
C ILE A 42 -17.87 -0.68 4.78
N GLU A 43 -17.90 -1.53 3.74
CA GLU A 43 -17.67 -2.97 3.87
C GLU A 43 -16.23 -3.37 3.45
N PRO A 44 -15.60 -4.31 4.16
CA PRO A 44 -14.36 -4.94 3.68
C PRO A 44 -14.56 -5.55 2.30
N MET A 45 -13.60 -5.33 1.39
CA MET A 45 -13.60 -6.06 0.12
C MET A 45 -13.19 -7.52 0.42
N HIS A 46 -14.18 -8.38 0.68
CA HIS A 46 -13.99 -9.79 1.01
C HIS A 46 -13.49 -10.64 -0.16
N ASN A 47 -13.54 -10.13 -1.38
CA ASN A 47 -12.95 -10.79 -2.53
C ASN A 47 -11.41 -10.68 -2.46
N PRO A 48 -10.67 -11.76 -2.18
CA PRO A 48 -9.23 -11.69 -1.94
C PRO A 48 -8.46 -11.23 -3.18
N ALA A 49 -8.93 -11.58 -4.37
CA ALA A 49 -8.32 -11.18 -5.64
C ALA A 49 -8.44 -9.66 -5.88
N LYS A 50 -9.61 -9.09 -5.60
CA LYS A 50 -9.79 -7.63 -5.66
C LYS A 50 -8.99 -6.93 -4.57
N ASN A 51 -8.96 -7.49 -3.36
CA ASN A 51 -8.24 -6.87 -2.25
C ASN A 51 -6.73 -6.89 -2.46
N ALA A 52 -6.17 -8.00 -2.97
CA ALA A 52 -4.74 -8.10 -3.27
C ALA A 52 -4.25 -6.97 -4.19
N ARG A 53 -5.06 -6.55 -5.17
CA ARG A 53 -4.79 -5.36 -6.00
C ARG A 53 -4.90 -4.06 -5.21
N LEU A 54 -5.89 -3.91 -4.34
CA LEU A 54 -6.03 -2.71 -3.50
C LEU A 54 -4.86 -2.53 -2.53
N GLN A 55 -4.14 -3.60 -2.19
CA GLN A 55 -2.94 -3.51 -1.36
C GLN A 55 -1.80 -2.73 -2.03
N GLU A 56 -1.86 -2.44 -3.34
CA GLU A 56 -1.00 -1.42 -3.95
C GLU A 56 -1.09 -0.07 -3.21
N GLY A 57 -2.18 0.18 -2.46
CA GLY A 57 -2.32 1.32 -1.56
C GLY A 57 -1.24 1.47 -0.50
N ILE A 58 -0.47 0.42 -0.15
CA ILE A 58 0.69 0.55 0.75
C ILE A 58 1.88 1.28 0.11
N LEU A 59 1.99 1.27 -1.22
CA LEU A 59 3.05 1.95 -1.96
C LEU A 59 3.01 3.48 -1.79
N PRO A 60 1.90 4.18 -2.05
CA PRO A 60 1.83 5.62 -1.86
C PRO A 60 2.03 6.02 -0.39
N LEU A 61 1.60 5.20 0.58
CA LEU A 61 1.89 5.43 2.00
C LEU A 61 3.39 5.38 2.30
N ALA A 62 4.09 4.38 1.77
CA ALA A 62 5.54 4.23 1.90
C ALA A 62 6.31 5.38 1.23
N TRP A 63 5.89 5.76 0.01
CA TRP A 63 6.45 6.92 -0.69
C TRP A 63 6.28 8.22 0.11
N HIS A 64 5.12 8.42 0.74
CA HIS A 64 4.89 9.60 1.56
C HIS A 64 5.80 9.61 2.80
N MET A 65 5.95 8.47 3.49
CA MET A 65 6.87 8.34 4.62
C MET A 65 8.31 8.69 4.23
N SER A 66 8.79 8.18 3.10
CA SER A 66 10.15 8.45 2.64
C SER A 66 10.36 9.90 2.23
N ARG A 67 9.35 10.52 1.59
CA ARG A 67 9.47 11.89 1.08
C ARG A 67 9.47 12.95 2.18
N PHE A 68 8.69 12.72 3.24
CA PHE A 68 8.47 13.69 4.31
C PHE A 68 9.12 13.28 5.65
N GLY A 69 9.80 12.14 5.71
CA GLY A 69 10.48 11.66 6.93
C GLY A 69 9.51 11.35 8.06
N THR A 70 8.29 10.90 7.76
CA THR A 70 7.27 10.57 8.77
C THR A 70 7.16 9.06 8.97
N HIS A 71 6.58 8.65 10.12
CA HIS A 71 6.35 7.24 10.44
C HIS A 71 4.87 6.89 10.60
N ASN A 72 4.00 7.83 10.25
CA ASN A 72 2.57 7.79 10.62
C ASN A 72 1.79 6.68 9.90
N PHE A 73 2.36 6.06 8.87
CA PHE A 73 1.73 4.98 8.10
C PHE A 73 2.43 3.63 8.24
N ARG A 74 3.41 3.52 9.16
CA ARG A 74 4.18 2.29 9.37
C ARG A 74 3.27 1.09 9.62
N GLU A 75 2.33 1.24 10.55
CA GLU A 75 1.40 0.16 10.93
C GLU A 75 0.46 -0.23 9.78
N ASN A 76 -0.01 0.74 8.99
CA ASN A 76 -0.80 0.48 7.78
C ASN A 76 -0.03 -0.36 6.75
N ILE A 77 1.24 0.01 6.51
CA ILE A 77 2.12 -0.71 5.58
C ILE A 77 2.35 -2.14 6.09
N ILE A 78 2.67 -2.31 7.37
CA ILE A 78 2.88 -3.64 7.98
C ILE A 78 1.60 -4.49 7.87
N ALA A 79 0.44 -3.91 8.16
CA ALA A 79 -0.84 -4.62 8.08
C ALA A 79 -1.15 -5.07 6.64
N GLY A 80 -0.91 -4.21 5.65
CA GLY A 80 -1.12 -4.55 4.24
C GLY A 80 -0.14 -5.61 3.73
N ILE A 81 1.14 -5.54 4.13
CA ILE A 81 2.13 -6.59 3.85
C ILE A 81 1.67 -7.92 4.45
N LYS A 82 1.31 -7.94 5.74
CA LYS A 82 0.82 -9.16 6.42
C LYS A 82 -0.41 -9.74 5.73
N TYR A 83 -1.31 -8.89 5.23
CA TYR A 83 -2.47 -9.33 4.46
C TYR A 83 -2.06 -9.97 3.14
N LEU A 84 -1.18 -9.33 2.35
CA LEU A 84 -0.65 -9.88 1.10
C LEU A 84 0.02 -11.24 1.31
N LEU A 85 0.87 -11.37 2.33
CA LEU A 85 1.58 -12.63 2.61
C LEU A 85 0.62 -13.81 2.85
N LYS A 86 -0.54 -13.58 3.47
CA LYS A 86 -1.58 -14.61 3.65
C LYS A 86 -2.22 -15.07 2.34
N LEU A 87 -2.18 -14.23 1.31
CA LEU A 87 -2.79 -14.51 0.00
C LEU A 87 -1.81 -15.15 -1.00
N GLN A 88 -0.51 -15.16 -0.70
CA GLN A 88 0.49 -15.70 -1.61
C GLN A 88 0.42 -17.24 -1.63
N SER A 89 0.20 -17.83 -2.79
CA SER A 89 0.18 -19.29 -2.97
C SER A 89 1.57 -19.91 -2.87
N ASP A 90 1.63 -21.25 -2.85
CA ASP A 90 2.87 -22.02 -2.71
C ASP A 90 3.87 -21.82 -3.87
N ASN A 91 3.37 -21.48 -5.06
CA ASN A 91 4.19 -21.11 -6.20
C ASN A 91 4.51 -19.60 -6.28
N GLY A 92 4.20 -18.83 -5.24
CA GLY A 92 4.50 -17.40 -5.15
C GLY A 92 3.51 -16.47 -5.85
N ALA A 93 2.48 -17.00 -6.49
CA ALA A 93 1.47 -16.19 -7.16
C ALA A 93 0.50 -15.53 -6.17
N TYR A 94 -0.12 -14.45 -6.64
CA TYR A 94 -1.20 -13.76 -5.94
C TYR A 94 -2.52 -13.88 -6.71
N PRO A 95 -3.67 -13.95 -6.02
CA PRO A 95 -4.96 -14.03 -6.66
C PRO A 95 -5.26 -12.73 -7.42
N GLY A 96 -5.64 -12.86 -8.69
CA GLY A 96 -6.06 -11.74 -9.54
C GLY A 96 -7.55 -11.79 -9.85
N PRO A 97 -8.20 -10.63 -10.13
CA PRO A 97 -9.58 -10.62 -10.58
C PRO A 97 -9.71 -11.49 -11.83
N ASN A 98 -10.83 -12.24 -11.94
CA ASN A 98 -11.10 -13.15 -13.05
C ASN A 98 -10.05 -14.26 -13.27
N GLY A 99 -9.25 -14.59 -12.23
CA GLY A 99 -8.23 -15.63 -12.33
C GLY A 99 -6.91 -15.18 -12.95
N GLU A 100 -6.73 -13.87 -13.23
CA GLU A 100 -5.51 -13.32 -13.82
C GLU A 100 -4.36 -13.20 -12.82
N ALA A 101 -3.82 -14.35 -12.39
CA ALA A 101 -2.77 -14.42 -11.37
C ALA A 101 -1.45 -13.76 -11.82
N PHE A 102 -1.08 -13.85 -13.10
CA PHE A 102 0.18 -13.28 -13.61
C PHE A 102 0.24 -11.77 -13.40
N GLY A 103 -0.78 -11.05 -13.87
CA GLY A 103 -0.87 -9.59 -13.72
C GLY A 103 -0.92 -9.19 -12.25
N ALA A 104 -1.76 -9.82 -11.45
CA ALA A 104 -1.81 -9.54 -10.01
C ALA A 104 -0.45 -9.75 -9.34
N THR A 105 0.23 -10.85 -9.63
CA THR A 105 1.55 -11.18 -9.07
C THR A 105 2.58 -10.13 -9.46
N ALA A 106 2.64 -9.70 -10.73
CA ALA A 106 3.59 -8.71 -11.19
C ALA A 106 3.42 -7.36 -10.47
N PHE A 107 2.17 -6.85 -10.39
CA PHE A 107 1.89 -5.58 -9.74
C PHE A 107 2.12 -5.62 -8.22
N ILE A 108 1.72 -6.70 -7.56
CA ILE A 108 1.92 -6.87 -6.11
C ILE A 108 3.40 -6.99 -5.79
N THR A 109 4.16 -7.76 -6.57
CA THR A 109 5.61 -7.90 -6.40
C THR A 109 6.31 -6.57 -6.59
N PHE A 110 5.91 -5.79 -7.61
CA PHE A 110 6.40 -4.43 -7.80
C PHE A 110 6.08 -3.52 -6.61
N ALA A 111 4.84 -3.51 -6.14
CA ALA A 111 4.42 -2.71 -4.99
C ALA A 111 5.21 -3.08 -3.73
N LEU A 112 5.37 -4.37 -3.43
CA LEU A 112 6.18 -4.84 -2.31
C LEU A 112 7.65 -4.39 -2.41
N ALA A 113 8.26 -4.52 -3.59
CA ALA A 113 9.65 -4.09 -3.81
C ALA A 113 9.83 -2.58 -3.60
N LYS A 114 8.93 -1.76 -4.15
CA LYS A 114 8.99 -0.30 -4.00
C LYS A 114 8.62 0.17 -2.59
N THR A 115 7.68 -0.49 -1.94
CA THR A 115 7.37 -0.24 -0.53
C THR A 115 8.58 -0.52 0.35
N LEU A 116 9.31 -1.61 0.09
CA LEU A 116 10.55 -1.90 0.81
C LEU A 116 11.59 -0.81 0.55
N GLU A 117 11.82 -0.41 -0.71
CA GLU A 117 12.76 0.69 -1.05
C GLU A 117 12.45 1.99 -0.31
N TYR A 118 11.17 2.36 -0.19
CA TYR A 118 10.77 3.61 0.45
C TYR A 118 10.70 3.53 1.97
N ALA A 119 10.30 2.39 2.53
CA ALA A 119 10.03 2.24 3.96
C ALA A 119 11.09 1.42 4.71
N ASP A 120 12.15 0.91 4.08
CA ASP A 120 13.19 0.07 4.71
C ASP A 120 13.65 0.59 6.09
N PRO A 121 13.98 1.89 6.27
CA PRO A 121 14.46 2.40 7.55
C PRO A 121 13.42 2.34 8.67
N PHE A 122 12.14 2.21 8.31
CA PHE A 122 11.01 2.28 9.21
C PHE A 122 10.37 0.91 9.45
N LEU A 123 10.71 -0.13 8.69
CA LEU A 123 10.12 -1.45 8.84
C LEU A 123 10.93 -2.34 9.81
N PRO A 124 10.27 -3.19 10.62
CA PRO A 124 10.97 -4.24 11.37
C PRO A 124 11.71 -5.21 10.44
N ASP A 125 12.87 -5.73 10.85
CA ASP A 125 13.66 -6.68 10.04
C ASP A 125 12.84 -7.91 9.61
N GLU A 126 12.05 -8.48 10.52
CA GLU A 126 11.15 -9.61 10.21
C GLU A 126 10.18 -9.30 9.05
N THR A 127 9.66 -8.06 8.99
CA THR A 127 8.78 -7.63 7.89
C THR A 127 9.57 -7.51 6.59
N LYS A 128 10.79 -6.95 6.64
CA LYS A 128 11.66 -6.82 5.46
C LYS A 128 12.02 -8.19 4.88
N ASP A 129 12.40 -9.13 5.74
CA ASP A 129 12.77 -10.48 5.32
C ASP A 129 11.59 -11.25 4.75
N SER A 130 10.40 -11.10 5.34
CA SER A 130 9.16 -11.67 4.79
C SER A 130 8.85 -11.12 3.39
N VAL A 131 9.03 -9.81 3.19
CA VAL A 131 8.84 -9.18 1.87
C VAL A 131 9.86 -9.70 0.85
N ARG A 132 11.14 -9.78 1.21
CA ARG A 132 12.19 -10.33 0.33
C ARG A 132 11.90 -11.78 -0.03
N GLY A 133 11.46 -12.58 0.94
CA GLY A 133 11.04 -13.96 0.73
C GLY A 133 9.87 -14.07 -0.26
N ALA A 134 8.84 -13.24 -0.08
CA ALA A 134 7.69 -13.21 -0.97
C ALA A 134 8.05 -12.79 -2.40
N ILE A 135 8.89 -11.75 -2.57
CA ILE A 135 9.39 -11.31 -3.87
C ILE A 135 10.19 -12.42 -4.55
N LYS A 136 11.12 -13.06 -3.83
CA LYS A 136 11.92 -14.16 -4.36
C LYS A 136 11.03 -15.34 -4.78
N LYS A 137 9.97 -15.63 -4.02
CA LYS A 137 9.03 -16.71 -4.34
C LYS A 137 8.21 -16.41 -5.61
N ALA A 138 7.92 -15.14 -5.89
CA ALA A 138 7.13 -14.70 -7.04
C ALA A 138 7.94 -14.59 -8.35
N LEU A 139 9.28 -14.54 -8.26
CA LEU A 139 10.19 -14.46 -9.40
C LEU A 139 10.82 -15.84 -9.65
N PRO A 140 10.46 -16.55 -10.73
CA PRO A 140 11.04 -17.86 -11.08
C PRO A 140 12.53 -17.80 -11.44
#